data_AF-A0A2M7PVP2-F1
#
_entry.id   AF-A0A2M7PVP2-F1
#
_cell.length_a   1.000
_cell.length_b   1.000
_cell.length_c   1.000
_cell.angle_alpha   90.00
_cell.angle_beta   90.00
_cell.angle_gamma   90.00
#
_symmetry.space_group_name_H-M   'P 1'
#
loop_
_entity.id
_entity.type
_entity.pdbx_description
1 polymer ?
#
loop_
_entity_poly.entity_id
_entity_poly.type
_entity_poly.pdbx_seq_one_letter_code
_entity_poly.pdbx_strand_id
1 'polypeptide(L)'
;ELQAEEREVTPYLVFDIKDNNGRTVRTLYEKASKGIHRTNWNLRYGSQSPVKVGKDQFDPTMESGDWMLALPGEYSVTMSMVEEGKLKPLTGPVVFNAVVLNN
;
A
#
# COMPACT_ATOMS: atom_id res chain seq x y z
N GLU A 1 -29.67 7.38 16.65
CA GLU A 1 -29.05 7.88 15.40
C GLU A 1 -27.67 8.54 15.62
N LEU A 2 -26.90 8.17 16.66
CA LEU A 2 -25.58 8.78 16.95
C LEU A 2 -24.40 7.78 16.93
N GLN A 3 -24.61 6.54 16.50
CA GLN A 3 -23.54 5.50 16.50
C GLN A 3 -22.90 5.25 15.13
N ALA A 4 -23.31 6.00 14.09
CA ALA A 4 -22.75 5.84 12.75
C ALA A 4 -21.51 6.73 12.50
N GLU A 5 -21.31 7.79 13.29
CA GLU A 5 -20.22 8.76 13.09
C GLU A 5 -18.89 8.30 13.74
N GLU A 6 -18.92 7.44 14.76
CA GLU A 6 -17.71 6.97 15.46
C GLU A 6 -16.89 5.92 14.67
N ARG A 7 -17.36 5.50 13.49
CA ARG A 7 -16.66 4.53 12.62
C ARG A 7 -16.18 5.15 11.32
N GLU A 8 -15.99 6.46 11.29
CA GLU A 8 -15.37 7.10 10.13
C GLU A 8 -13.90 6.67 10.06
N VAL A 9 -13.59 5.85 9.06
CA VAL A 9 -12.24 5.39 8.79
C VAL A 9 -11.43 6.60 8.33
N THR A 10 -10.39 6.97 9.08
CA THR A 10 -9.50 8.08 8.69
C THR A 10 -8.99 7.85 7.27
N PRO A 11 -9.02 8.86 6.39
CA PRO A 11 -8.53 8.72 5.03
C PRO A 11 -7.08 8.22 5.00
N TYR A 12 -6.80 7.33 4.06
CA TYR A 12 -5.47 6.73 3.90
C TYR A 12 -5.10 6.62 2.43
N LEU A 13 -3.79 6.65 2.17
CA LEU A 13 -3.19 6.46 0.88
C LEU A 13 -2.91 4.98 0.66
N VAL A 14 -3.06 4.55 -0.58
CA VAL A 14 -2.77 3.21 -1.07
C VAL A 14 -1.74 3.34 -2.18
N PHE A 15 -0.61 2.67 -2.00
CA PHE A 15 0.44 2.58 -3.01
C PHE A 15 0.51 1.15 -3.53
N ASP A 16 0.03 0.93 -4.75
CA ASP A 16 0.11 -0.37 -5.41
C ASP A 16 1.37 -0.45 -6.25
N ILE A 17 2.25 -1.40 -5.93
CA ILE A 17 3.47 -1.69 -6.66
C ILE A 17 3.22 -2.91 -7.54
N LYS A 18 3.49 -2.76 -8.84
CA LYS A 18 3.30 -3.81 -9.85
C LYS A 18 4.60 -4.17 -10.55
N ASP A 19 4.76 -5.44 -10.87
CA ASP A 19 5.83 -5.92 -11.76
C ASP A 19 5.59 -5.52 -13.22
N ASN A 20 6.55 -5.83 -14.09
CA ASN A 20 6.46 -5.60 -15.54
C ASN A 20 5.33 -6.38 -16.24
N ASN A 21 4.74 -7.40 -15.60
CA ASN A 21 3.58 -8.13 -16.10
C ASN A 21 2.26 -7.51 -15.60
N GLY A 22 2.31 -6.40 -14.88
CA GLY A 22 1.16 -5.72 -14.30
C GLY A 22 0.59 -6.39 -13.05
N ARG A 23 1.30 -7.36 -12.46
CA ARG A 23 0.86 -8.07 -11.25
C ARG A 23 1.24 -7.25 -10.02
N THR A 24 0.28 -7.03 -9.11
CA THR A 24 0.56 -6.38 -7.83
C THR A 24 1.47 -7.27 -6.99
N VAL A 25 2.65 -6.75 -6.65
CA VAL A 25 3.65 -7.45 -5.84
C VAL A 25 3.60 -7.02 -4.37
N ARG A 26 3.23 -5.76 -4.11
CA ARG A 26 3.07 -5.21 -2.77
C ARG A 26 2.09 -4.04 -2.81
N THR A 27 1.27 -3.92 -1.78
CA THR A 27 0.48 -2.71 -1.51
C THR A 27 0.97 -2.14 -0.18
N LEU A 28 1.25 -0.83 -0.15
CA LEU A 28 1.64 -0.10 1.05
C LEU A 28 0.52 0.86 1.44
N TYR A 29 0.34 1.08 2.73
CA TYR A 29 -0.72 1.93 3.26
C TYR A 29 -0.14 3.01 4.15
N GLU A 30 -0.62 4.24 4.01
CA GLU A 30 -0.18 5.36 4.82
C GLU A 30 -1.35 6.24 5.23
N LYS A 31 -1.30 6.83 6.42
CA LYS A 31 -2.32 7.81 6.82
C LYS A 31 -2.21 9.06 5.95
N ALA A 32 -3.36 9.53 5.42
CA ALA A 32 -3.37 10.75 4.63
C ALA A 32 -3.14 11.96 5.54
N SER A 33 -2.13 12.77 5.25
CA SER A 33 -1.88 14.03 5.94
C SER A 33 -1.23 15.07 5.03
N LYS A 34 -1.38 16.36 5.37
CA LYS A 34 -0.84 17.46 4.57
C LYS A 34 0.69 17.49 4.65
N GLY A 35 1.34 18.00 3.59
CA GLY A 35 2.80 18.15 3.52
C GLY A 35 3.47 17.10 2.62
N ILE A 36 4.78 16.95 2.79
CA ILE A 36 5.60 16.00 2.04
C ILE A 36 5.89 14.80 2.93
N HIS A 37 5.54 13.61 2.43
CA HIS A 37 5.75 12.33 3.12
C HIS A 37 6.59 11.40 2.26
N ARG A 38 7.21 10.40 2.89
CA ARG A 38 8.03 9.40 2.22
C ARG A 38 7.75 8.02 2.79
N THR A 39 7.46 7.09 1.89
CA THR A 39 7.31 5.67 2.19
C THR A 39 8.35 4.88 1.42
N ASN A 40 8.85 3.79 2.01
CA ASN A 40 9.88 2.97 1.39
C ASN A 40 9.36 1.54 1.23
N TRP A 41 9.54 0.99 0.04
CA TRP A 41 9.35 -0.43 -0.19
C TRP A 41 10.65 -1.18 0.10
N ASN A 42 10.56 -2.25 0.89
CA ASN A 42 11.70 -3.10 1.27
C ASN A 42 12.10 -4.13 0.20
N LEU A 43 11.58 -4.01 -1.04
CA LEU A 43 11.80 -4.95 -2.14
C LEU A 43 11.37 -6.39 -1.80
N ARG A 44 10.28 -6.54 -1.04
CA ARG A 44 9.65 -7.84 -0.78
C ARG A 44 8.21 -7.88 -1.27
N TYR A 45 7.81 -9.05 -1.74
CA TYR A 45 6.41 -9.33 -2.03
C TYR A 45 5.58 -9.25 -0.75
N GLY A 46 4.34 -8.81 -0.88
CA GLY A 46 3.33 -8.95 0.16
C GLY A 46 3.01 -10.43 0.39
N SER A 47 2.82 -10.80 1.65
CA SER A 47 2.39 -12.13 2.03
C SER A 47 1.01 -12.42 1.45
N GLN A 48 0.84 -13.64 0.93
CA GLN A 48 -0.46 -14.18 0.53
C GLN A 48 -1.32 -14.60 1.73
N SER A 49 -0.76 -14.55 2.95
CA SER A 49 -1.51 -14.83 4.16
C SER A 49 -2.51 -13.70 4.38
N PRO A 50 -3.77 -14.01 4.74
CA PRO A 50 -4.73 -12.98 5.10
C PRO A 50 -4.17 -12.15 6.26
N VAL A 51 -4.38 -10.84 6.18
CA VAL A 51 -4.01 -9.91 7.26
C VAL A 51 -4.72 -10.37 8.53
N LYS A 52 -3.94 -10.69 9.57
CA LYS A 52 -4.48 -11.17 10.85
C LYS A 52 -5.12 -10.00 11.58
N VAL A 53 -6.43 -9.83 11.41
CA VAL A 53 -7.20 -8.87 12.21
C VAL A 53 -7.32 -9.43 13.62
N GLY A 54 -6.70 -8.76 14.60
CA GLY A 54 -6.92 -9.06 16.02
C GLY A 54 -8.40 -8.87 16.39
N LYS A 55 -8.87 -9.54 17.45
CA LYS A 55 -10.31 -9.67 17.74
C LYS A 55 -11.12 -8.36 17.81
N ASP A 56 -10.52 -7.18 17.99
CA ASP A 56 -11.30 -5.97 18.29
C ASP A 56 -10.82 -4.65 17.63
N GLN A 57 -9.99 -4.66 16.59
CA GLN A 57 -9.68 -3.41 15.86
C GLN A 57 -9.41 -3.64 14.38
N PHE A 58 -10.30 -3.10 13.53
CA PHE A 58 -10.08 -2.97 12.09
C PHE A 58 -9.07 -1.84 11.87
N ASP A 59 -7.89 -2.19 11.36
CA ASP A 59 -6.87 -1.22 10.93
C ASP A 59 -6.74 -1.28 9.41
N PRO A 60 -7.24 -0.27 8.67
CA PRO A 60 -7.17 -0.24 7.21
C PRO A 60 -5.74 0.00 6.69
N THR A 61 -4.82 0.43 7.56
CA THR A 61 -3.41 0.67 7.24
C THR A 61 -2.51 -0.51 7.61
N MET A 62 -3.10 -1.63 8.06
CA MET A 62 -2.35 -2.83 8.37
C MET A 62 -1.80 -3.49 7.09
N GLU A 63 -0.47 -3.51 6.98
CA GLU A 63 0.18 -4.15 5.84
C GLU A 63 0.19 -5.68 5.93
N SER A 64 0.18 -6.33 4.76
CA SER A 64 0.54 -7.75 4.67
C SER A 64 1.98 -7.94 5.14
N GLY A 65 2.27 -9.06 5.79
CA GLY A 65 3.64 -9.43 6.15
C GLY A 65 4.55 -9.60 4.92
N ASP A 66 5.84 -9.76 5.15
CA ASP A 66 6.81 -9.98 4.08
C ASP A 66 6.81 -11.43 3.56
N TRP A 67 7.15 -11.59 2.29
CA TRP A 67 7.37 -12.88 1.65
C TRP A 67 8.76 -12.92 0.96
N MET A 68 8.80 -13.39 -0.29
CA MET A 68 10.01 -13.49 -1.11
C MET A 68 10.54 -12.12 -1.52
N LEU A 69 11.84 -12.07 -1.85
CA LEU A 69 12.47 -10.88 -2.41
C LEU A 69 11.96 -10.60 -3.82
N ALA A 70 11.85 -9.31 -4.15
CA ALA A 70 11.64 -8.82 -5.49
C ALA A 70 12.89 -9.09 -6.34
N LEU A 71 12.68 -9.54 -7.58
CA LEU A 71 13.77 -9.66 -8.53
C LEU A 71 14.15 -8.26 -9.04
N PRO A 72 15.43 -8.03 -9.40
CA PRO A 72 15.81 -6.82 -10.10
C PRO A 72 15.03 -6.69 -11.40
N GLY A 73 14.61 -5.47 -11.75
CA GLY A 73 13.80 -5.23 -12.92
C GLY A 73 12.92 -3.99 -12.80
N GLU A 74 12.08 -3.82 -13.81
CA GLU A 74 11.13 -2.70 -13.89
C GLU A 74 9.88 -2.98 -13.05
N TYR A 75 9.46 -1.96 -12.30
CA TYR A 75 8.24 -1.93 -11.52
C TYR A 75 7.51 -0.61 -11.77
N SER A 76 6.23 -0.59 -11.43
CA SER A 76 5.44 0.63 -11.42
C SER A 76 4.73 0.81 -10.08
N VAL A 77 4.54 2.06 -9.68
CA VAL A 77 3.73 2.42 -8.51
C VAL A 77 2.58 3.32 -8.92
N THR A 78 1.38 3.04 -8.42
CA THR A 78 0.21 3.94 -8.51
C THR A 78 -0.20 4.39 -7.12
N MET A 79 -0.69 5.62 -7.00
CA MET A 79 -1.19 6.17 -5.75
C MET A 79 -2.70 6.41 -5.84
N SER A 80 -3.43 5.91 -4.84
CA SER A 80 -4.86 6.16 -4.63
C SER A 80 -5.10 6.61 -3.19
N MET A 81 -6.26 7.19 -2.93
CA MET A 81 -6.73 7.54 -1.59
C MET A 81 -8.05 6.82 -1.32
N VAL A 82 -8.22 6.29 -0.12
CA VAL A 82 -9.51 5.83 0.37
C VAL A 82 -10.06 6.88 1.32
N GLU A 83 -11.25 7.38 1.00
CA GLU A 83 -12.00 8.36 1.79
C GLU A 83 -13.47 7.94 1.76
N GLU A 84 -14.14 7.92 2.92
CA GLU A 84 -15.52 7.41 3.06
C GLU A 84 -15.74 6.00 2.46
N GLY A 85 -14.73 5.14 2.52
CA GLY A 85 -14.77 3.79 1.94
C GLY A 85 -14.70 3.73 0.41
N LYS A 86 -14.46 4.85 -0.27
CA LYS A 86 -14.32 4.92 -1.73
C LYS A 86 -12.86 5.09 -2.12
N LEU A 87 -12.40 4.25 -3.04
CA LEU A 87 -11.06 4.35 -3.64
C LEU A 87 -11.06 5.42 -4.74
N LYS A 88 -10.22 6.43 -4.59
CA LYS A 88 -10.02 7.54 -5.53
C LYS A 88 -8.58 7.52 -6.06
N PRO A 89 -8.37 7.25 -7.36
CA PRO A 89 -7.04 7.37 -7.97
C PRO A 89 -6.52 8.80 -7.87
N LEU A 90 -5.27 8.97 -7.45
CA LEU A 90 -4.62 10.29 -7.37
C LEU A 90 -3.59 10.50 -8.48
N THR A 91 -2.90 9.43 -8.88
CA THR A 91 -1.88 9.49 -9.92
C THR A 91 -1.96 8.31 -10.87
N GLY A 92 -1.45 8.49 -12.08
CA GLY A 92 -1.12 7.37 -12.96
C GLY A 92 0.10 6.58 -12.47
N PRO A 93 0.47 5.50 -13.17
CA PRO A 93 1.64 4.69 -12.84
C PRO A 93 2.93 5.47 -13.07
N VAL A 94 3.82 5.42 -12.08
CA VAL A 94 5.20 5.91 -12.17
C VAL A 94 6.13 4.71 -12.21
N VAL A 95 6.95 4.62 -13.25
CA VAL A 95 7.85 3.49 -13.50
C VAL A 95 9.21 3.72 -12.83
N PHE A 96 9.78 2.69 -12.23
CA PHE A 96 11.11 2.70 -11.62
C PHE A 96 11.80 1.33 -11.73
N ASN A 97 13.12 1.30 -11.56
CA ASN A 97 13.91 0.07 -11.59
C ASN A 97 14.39 -0.33 -10.19
N ALA A 98 14.14 -1.59 -9.81
CA ALA A 98 14.81 -2.23 -8.68
C ALA A 98 16.15 -2.80 -9.13
N VAL A 99 17.24 -2.40 -8.48
CA VAL A 99 18.61 -2.81 -8.82
C VAL A 99 19.28 -3.51 -7.64
N VAL A 100 20.19 -4.43 -7.93
CA VAL A 100 21.08 -4.99 -6.89
C VAL A 100 22.09 -3.94 -6.45
N LEU A 101 22.38 -3.91 -5.15
CA LEU A 101 23.49 -3.13 -4.62
C LEU A 101 24.78 -3.88 -4.93
N ASN A 102 25.67 -3.26 -5.71
CA ASN A 102 27.05 -3.72 -5.86
C ASN A 102 27.85 -3.17 -4.67
N ASN A 103 28.07 -4.02 -3.66
CA ASN A 103 28.88 -3.70 -2.49
C ASN A 103 30.29 -4.30 -2.62
#